data_AF-A0A672ZTH3-F1
#
_entry.id   AF-A0A672ZTH3-F1
#
_cell.length_a   1.000
_cell.length_b   1.000
_cell.length_c   1.000
_cell.angle_alpha   90.00
_cell.angle_beta   90.00
_cell.angle_gamma   90.00
#
_symmetry.space_group_name_H-M   'P 1'
#
loop_
_entity.id
_entity.type
_entity.pdbx_description
1 polymer ?
#
loop_
_entity_poly.entity_id
_entity_poly.type
_entity_poly.pdbx_seq_one_letter_code
_entity_poly.pdbx_strand_id
1 'polypeptide(L)'
;MFPPFLLFSLFLQDSGSYPLCTPGPQLKRFKAGLCEFARLLVRSCRNSLVYDEYLFPSLLALLTGLSDSQVRAFRHTSTLLAMKLMTGLVEVAVALSIQLQTTQRQFDMEKNKTAPDRASERLEELQNTIHQLNENREELSSMMNATFRGVFVHRYRDRLPEIRAACIEELGVWLKTNPEDFLNDGYLKYLGWTLFDKQCPVRLQCVRALQGLYQEKEFIGRLELFTSRFKERMLSMVLDKDPDVAVEVVNLLLLIQQSPEEGLKEEECGHIYPLVYASHRGLASAAGAFIYNKYTLISPFPFYMLIAFYIQSEVIVFYAFSSPCFKHALKCIKILMCL
;
A
#
# COMPACT_ATOMS: atom_id res chain seq x y z
N MET A 1 36.67 3.81 -14.14
CA MET A 1 36.17 2.57 -13.51
C MET A 1 36.86 2.41 -12.15
N PHE A 2 36.27 2.92 -11.08
CA PHE A 2 36.80 2.69 -9.72
C PHE A 2 36.59 1.21 -9.38
N PRO A 3 37.60 0.46 -8.90
CA PRO A 3 37.42 -0.94 -8.58
C PRO A 3 36.42 -1.08 -7.43
N PRO A 4 35.36 -1.91 -7.55
CA PRO A 4 34.40 -2.15 -6.47
C PRO A 4 35.06 -2.59 -5.15
N PHE A 5 36.26 -3.17 -5.23
CA PHE A 5 37.03 -3.69 -4.10
C PHE A 5 37.51 -2.61 -3.12
N LEU A 6 37.82 -1.40 -3.57
CA LEU A 6 38.38 -0.34 -2.70
C LEU A 6 37.32 0.30 -1.78
N LEU A 7 36.08 0.41 -2.25
CA LEU A 7 34.96 0.87 -1.40
C LEU A 7 34.59 -0.21 -0.37
N PHE A 8 34.70 -1.49 -0.77
CA PHE A 8 34.43 -2.64 0.09
C PHE A 8 35.45 -2.78 1.23
N SER A 9 36.74 -2.54 0.97
CA SER A 9 37.79 -2.66 1.98
C SER A 9 37.70 -1.57 3.06
N LEU A 10 37.16 -0.38 2.74
CA LEU A 10 36.98 0.71 3.71
C LEU A 10 35.75 0.54 4.62
N PHE A 11 34.73 -0.24 4.20
CA PHE A 11 33.48 -0.40 4.95
C PHE A 11 33.48 -1.53 5.99
N LEU A 12 34.51 -2.38 6.00
CA LEU A 12 34.61 -3.52 6.91
C LEU A 12 35.03 -3.13 8.35
N GLN A 13 35.13 -1.84 8.67
CA GLN A 13 35.51 -1.36 10.00
C GLN A 13 34.32 -1.29 10.98
N ASP A 14 34.29 -2.30 11.85
CA ASP A 14 34.01 -2.28 13.30
C ASP A 14 32.60 -2.23 13.88
N SER A 15 31.52 -2.18 13.09
CA SER A 15 30.21 -2.63 13.62
C SER A 15 29.27 -3.08 12.52
N GLY A 16 28.53 -4.17 12.71
CA GLY A 16 27.45 -4.59 11.80
C GLY A 16 26.26 -3.61 11.72
N SER A 17 26.42 -2.41 12.29
CA SER A 17 25.43 -1.34 12.43
C SER A 17 25.67 -0.30 11.33
N TYR A 18 24.56 0.19 10.75
CA TYR A 18 24.55 1.27 9.76
C TYR A 18 23.32 2.14 10.00
N PRO A 19 23.26 3.38 9.45
CA PRO A 19 22.28 4.39 9.86
C PRO A 19 20.81 3.95 9.83
N LEU A 20 20.43 3.07 8.90
CA LEU A 20 19.04 2.60 8.75
C LEU A 20 18.62 1.49 9.71
N CYS A 21 19.58 0.80 10.36
CA CYS A 21 19.30 -0.32 11.26
C CYS A 21 19.64 -0.01 12.73
N THR A 22 20.16 1.18 13.00
CA THR A 22 20.60 1.55 14.34
C THR A 22 19.44 2.22 15.09
N PRO A 23 19.04 1.71 16.26
CA PRO A 23 17.91 2.24 17.00
C PRO A 23 18.24 3.63 17.57
N GLY A 24 17.25 4.53 17.57
CA GLY A 24 17.37 5.85 18.18
C GLY A 24 16.48 6.89 17.51
N PRO A 25 15.96 7.89 18.24
CA PRO A 25 15.06 8.90 17.69
C PRO A 25 15.72 9.72 16.57
N GLN A 26 17.01 10.03 16.70
CA GLN A 26 17.76 10.77 15.68
C GLN A 26 17.86 9.99 14.37
N LEU A 27 18.12 8.68 14.43
CA LEU A 27 18.24 7.85 13.23
C LEU A 27 16.90 7.50 12.60
N LYS A 28 15.82 7.43 13.38
CA LYS A 28 14.46 7.41 12.83
C LYS A 28 14.16 8.68 12.02
N ARG A 29 14.55 9.87 12.53
CA ARG A 29 14.41 11.14 11.79
C ARG A 29 15.30 11.17 10.56
N PHE A 30 16.54 10.67 10.65
CA PHE A 30 17.43 10.55 9.49
C PHE A 30 16.79 9.69 8.39
N LYS A 31 16.27 8.50 8.72
CA LYS A 31 15.57 7.65 7.76
C LYS A 31 14.38 8.39 7.12
N ALA A 32 13.55 9.06 7.91
CA ALA A 32 12.44 9.85 7.38
C ALA A 32 12.91 10.97 6.44
N GLY A 33 13.94 11.71 6.84
CA GLY A 33 14.53 12.78 6.02
C GLY A 33 15.17 12.26 4.72
N LEU A 34 15.81 11.10 4.74
CA LEU A 34 16.37 10.45 3.55
C LEU A 34 15.26 10.05 2.57
N CYS A 35 14.17 9.47 3.07
CA CYS A 35 13.00 9.10 2.27
C CYS A 35 12.34 10.33 1.63
N GLU A 36 12.19 11.40 2.41
CA GLU A 36 11.60 12.66 1.94
C GLU A 36 12.50 13.35 0.91
N PHE A 37 13.81 13.41 1.17
CA PHE A 37 14.78 13.96 0.24
C PHE A 37 14.70 13.29 -1.14
N ALA A 38 14.65 11.96 -1.19
CA ALA A 38 14.57 11.22 -2.46
C ALA A 38 13.31 11.62 -3.27
N ARG A 39 12.15 11.72 -2.62
CA ARG A 39 10.90 12.16 -3.27
C ARG A 39 10.98 13.61 -3.72
N LEU A 40 11.47 14.51 -2.86
CA LEU A 40 11.60 15.93 -3.16
C LEU A 40 12.61 16.20 -4.28
N LEU A 41 13.68 15.41 -4.39
CA LEU A 41 14.65 15.51 -5.47
C LEU A 41 13.98 15.31 -6.83
N VAL A 42 13.22 14.22 -7.00
CA VAL A 42 12.47 13.93 -8.24
C VAL A 42 11.47 15.05 -8.52
N ARG A 43 10.67 15.43 -7.51
CA ARG A 43 9.65 16.46 -7.64
C ARG A 43 10.21 17.83 -8.04
N SER A 44 11.37 18.20 -7.50
CA SER A 44 12.03 19.47 -7.82
C SER A 44 12.59 19.49 -9.24
N CYS A 45 12.91 18.33 -9.79
CA CYS A 45 13.45 18.16 -11.13
C CYS A 45 12.39 17.89 -12.22
N ARG A 46 11.11 17.82 -11.85
CA ARG A 46 10.00 17.35 -12.71
C ARG A 46 9.78 18.13 -14.01
N ASN A 47 10.32 19.35 -14.12
CA ASN A 47 10.17 20.21 -15.29
C ASN A 47 11.42 20.24 -16.19
N SER A 48 12.49 19.51 -15.82
CA SER A 48 13.76 19.54 -16.55
C SER A 48 14.56 18.25 -16.38
N LEU A 49 15.36 18.15 -15.32
CA LEU A 49 16.42 17.14 -15.16
C LEU A 49 15.89 15.70 -15.07
N VAL A 50 14.60 15.48 -14.85
CA VAL A 50 14.00 14.14 -14.91
C VAL A 50 14.07 13.56 -16.33
N TYR A 51 14.10 14.40 -17.36
CA TYR A 51 14.09 14.00 -18.77
C TYR A 51 15.44 14.14 -19.46
N ASP A 52 16.52 14.46 -18.73
CA ASP A 52 17.83 14.80 -19.33
C ASP A 52 18.66 13.57 -19.76
N GLU A 53 18.06 12.37 -19.76
CA GLU A 53 18.67 11.06 -20.05
C GLU A 53 19.96 10.75 -19.26
N TYR A 54 20.34 11.57 -18.27
CA TYR A 54 21.63 11.49 -17.60
C TYR A 54 21.50 11.35 -16.09
N LEU A 55 20.91 12.32 -15.38
CA LEU A 55 20.97 12.40 -13.93
C LEU A 55 20.26 11.21 -13.26
N PHE A 56 18.97 11.03 -13.55
CA PHE A 56 18.18 9.96 -12.96
C PHE A 56 18.52 8.58 -13.49
N PRO A 57 18.74 8.38 -14.81
CA PRO A 57 19.24 7.10 -15.32
C PRO A 57 20.55 6.66 -14.66
N SER A 58 21.53 7.57 -14.50
CA SER A 58 22.81 7.25 -13.85
C SER A 58 22.64 6.94 -12.36
N LEU A 59 21.80 7.71 -11.65
CA LEU A 59 21.50 7.48 -10.25
C LEU A 59 20.81 6.13 -10.03
N LEU A 60 19.80 5.81 -10.84
CA LEU A 60 19.07 4.54 -10.78
C LEU A 60 19.96 3.35 -11.14
N ALA A 61 20.87 3.49 -12.11
CA ALA A 61 21.87 2.47 -12.44
C ALA A 61 22.81 2.20 -11.25
N LEU A 62 23.32 3.25 -10.59
CA LEU A 62 24.14 3.13 -9.38
C LEU A 62 23.37 2.42 -8.25
N LEU A 63 22.13 2.84 -7.97
CA LEU A 63 21.31 2.25 -6.92
C LEU A 63 20.97 0.79 -7.22
N THR A 64 20.73 0.45 -8.48
CA THR A 64 20.52 -0.93 -8.94
C THR A 64 21.74 -1.79 -8.64
N GLY A 65 22.94 -1.35 -9.02
CA GLY A 65 24.19 -2.05 -8.72
C GLY A 65 24.45 -2.23 -7.22
N LEU A 66 24.20 -1.19 -6.42
CA LEU A 66 24.32 -1.26 -4.96
C LEU A 66 23.27 -2.20 -4.34
N SER A 67 22.07 -2.29 -4.92
CA SER A 67 20.99 -3.17 -4.45
C SER A 67 21.27 -4.66 -4.67
N ASP A 68 22.21 -4.99 -5.56
CA ASP A 68 22.67 -6.36 -5.77
C ASP A 68 23.89 -6.73 -4.91
N SER A 69 24.43 -5.77 -4.14
CA SER A 69 25.56 -6.01 -3.25
C SER A 69 25.24 -7.05 -2.16
N GLN A 70 26.21 -7.89 -1.82
CA GLN A 70 26.12 -8.79 -0.67
C GLN A 70 26.18 -8.02 0.67
N VAL A 71 26.75 -6.81 0.68
CA VAL A 71 26.81 -5.96 1.87
C VAL A 71 25.42 -5.43 2.20
N ARG A 72 24.91 -5.86 3.35
CA ARG A 72 23.58 -5.50 3.87
C ARG A 72 23.36 -3.98 3.89
N ALA A 73 24.36 -3.20 4.29
CA ALA A 73 24.25 -1.74 4.39
C ALA A 73 23.97 -1.08 3.03
N PHE A 74 24.75 -1.44 1.99
CA PHE A 74 24.52 -0.96 0.63
C PHE A 74 23.17 -1.42 0.11
N ARG A 75 22.89 -2.72 0.21
CA ARG A 75 21.66 -3.31 -0.32
C ARG A 75 20.40 -2.69 0.27
N HIS A 76 20.34 -2.56 1.60
CA HIS A 76 19.19 -1.95 2.28
C HIS A 76 19.05 -0.47 1.90
N THR A 77 20.14 0.29 1.97
CA THR A 77 20.09 1.75 1.73
C THR A 77 19.74 2.08 0.29
N SER A 78 20.36 1.40 -0.67
CA SER A 78 20.11 1.66 -2.09
C SER A 78 18.71 1.21 -2.49
N THR A 79 18.21 0.10 -1.95
CA THR A 79 16.83 -0.34 -2.20
C THR A 79 15.85 0.70 -1.66
N LEU A 80 16.00 1.15 -0.42
CA LEU A 80 15.12 2.18 0.15
C LEU A 80 15.09 3.46 -0.70
N LEU A 81 16.26 3.94 -1.11
CA LEU A 81 16.37 5.11 -2.00
C LEU A 81 15.72 4.87 -3.36
N ALA A 82 15.99 3.72 -4.00
CA ALA A 82 15.41 3.38 -5.30
C ALA A 82 13.87 3.31 -5.22
N MET A 83 13.31 2.72 -4.17
CA MET A 83 11.85 2.68 -4.01
C MET A 83 11.25 4.08 -3.77
N LYS A 84 11.93 4.96 -3.03
CA LYS A 84 11.47 6.34 -2.81
C LYS A 84 11.62 7.24 -4.06
N LEU A 85 12.67 7.04 -4.86
CA LEU A 85 12.81 7.69 -6.17
C LEU A 85 11.72 7.21 -7.13
N MET A 86 11.45 5.90 -7.17
CA MET A 86 10.35 5.33 -7.94
C MET A 86 9.01 5.98 -7.57
N THR A 87 8.72 6.15 -6.27
CA THR A 87 7.51 6.87 -5.82
C THR A 87 7.46 8.30 -6.34
N GLY A 88 8.58 9.03 -6.32
CA GLY A 88 8.67 10.35 -6.93
C GLY A 88 8.40 10.34 -8.45
N LEU A 89 8.91 9.34 -9.17
CA LEU A 89 8.68 9.19 -10.62
C LEU A 89 7.21 8.91 -10.93
N VAL A 90 6.56 8.05 -10.12
CA VAL A 90 5.12 7.78 -10.24
C VAL A 90 4.30 9.05 -10.03
N GLU A 91 4.64 9.89 -9.05
CA GLU A 91 3.96 11.19 -8.85
C GLU A 91 4.13 12.14 -10.04
N VAL A 92 5.34 12.20 -10.61
CA VAL A 92 5.61 13.02 -11.81
C VAL A 92 4.85 12.47 -13.02
N ALA A 93 4.77 11.14 -13.19
CA ALA A 93 4.02 10.51 -14.27
C ALA A 93 2.52 10.83 -14.19
N VAL A 94 1.93 10.82 -13.00
CA VAL A 94 0.53 11.24 -12.79
C VAL A 94 0.32 12.70 -13.16
N ALA A 95 1.21 13.60 -12.71
CA ALA A 95 1.12 15.01 -13.05
C ALA A 95 1.25 15.26 -14.57
N LEU A 96 2.16 14.55 -15.23
CA LEU A 96 2.34 14.60 -16.68
C LEU A 96 1.10 14.06 -17.42
N SER A 97 0.49 12.98 -16.95
CA SER A 97 -0.74 12.42 -17.55
C SER A 97 -1.89 13.42 -17.51
N ILE A 98 -2.07 14.13 -16.39
CA ILE A 98 -3.07 15.20 -16.25
C ILE A 98 -2.78 16.37 -17.21
N GLN A 99 -1.51 16.76 -17.34
CA GLN A 99 -1.10 17.80 -18.28
C GLN A 99 -1.39 17.38 -19.72
N LEU A 100 -1.03 16.16 -20.11
CA LEU A 100 -1.28 15.61 -21.44
C LEU A 100 -2.77 15.59 -21.77
N GLN A 101 -3.63 15.13 -20.85
CA GLN A 101 -5.09 15.14 -21.04
C GLN A 101 -5.64 16.56 -21.22
N THR A 102 -5.12 17.52 -20.46
CA THR A 102 -5.55 18.92 -20.53
C THR A 102 -5.15 19.55 -21.87
N THR A 103 -3.90 19.36 -22.30
CA THR A 103 -3.41 19.86 -23.59
C THR A 103 -4.12 19.18 -24.76
N GLN A 104 -4.41 17.88 -24.66
CA GLN A 104 -5.19 17.16 -25.69
C GLN A 104 -6.60 17.74 -25.85
N ARG A 105 -7.30 18.02 -24.74
CA ARG A 105 -8.62 18.68 -24.79
C ARG A 105 -8.56 20.06 -25.42
N GLN A 106 -7.53 20.85 -25.12
CA GLN A 106 -7.32 22.16 -25.73
C GLN A 106 -7.08 22.06 -27.23
N PHE A 107 -6.28 21.08 -27.67
CA PHE A 107 -6.05 20.79 -29.08
C PHE A 107 -7.35 20.42 -29.79
N ASP A 108 -8.15 19.51 -29.23
CA ASP A 108 -9.42 19.07 -29.83
C ASP A 108 -10.43 20.24 -29.93
N MET A 109 -10.50 21.09 -28.91
CA MET A 109 -11.34 22.29 -28.93
C MET A 109 -10.93 23.27 -30.03
N GLU A 110 -9.63 23.54 -30.17
CA GLU A 110 -9.12 24.45 -31.22
C GLU A 110 -9.34 23.85 -32.61
N LYS A 111 -9.13 22.54 -32.76
CA LYS A 111 -9.31 21.82 -34.03
C LYS A 111 -10.75 21.83 -34.51
N ASN A 112 -11.71 21.75 -33.59
CA ASN A 112 -13.14 21.72 -33.89
C ASN A 112 -13.74 23.10 -34.18
N LYS A 113 -12.97 24.19 -34.03
CA LYS A 113 -13.43 25.52 -34.44
C LYS A 113 -13.63 25.60 -35.95
N THR A 114 -14.54 26.49 -36.34
CA THR A 114 -14.78 26.87 -37.74
C THR A 114 -13.50 27.47 -38.34
N ALA A 115 -13.34 27.38 -39.67
CA ALA A 115 -12.15 27.88 -40.36
C ALA A 115 -11.73 29.33 -40.02
N PRO A 116 -12.64 30.32 -39.87
CA PRO A 116 -12.25 31.69 -39.51
C PRO A 116 -11.78 31.85 -38.06
N ASP A 117 -12.26 31.02 -37.13
CA ASP A 117 -11.95 31.12 -35.70
C ASP A 117 -10.79 30.19 -35.27
N ARG A 118 -10.30 29.35 -36.19
CA ARG A 118 -9.25 28.36 -35.98
C ARG A 118 -7.87 28.99 -36.16
N ALA A 119 -7.07 29.00 -35.09
CA ALA A 119 -5.69 29.46 -35.15
C ALA A 119 -4.73 28.31 -35.52
N SER A 120 -4.18 28.33 -36.73
CA SER A 120 -3.27 27.27 -37.22
C SER A 120 -1.97 27.19 -36.42
N GLU A 121 -1.37 28.33 -36.06
CA GLU A 121 -0.13 28.39 -35.27
C GLU A 121 -0.34 27.77 -33.88
N ARG A 122 -1.44 28.12 -33.21
CA ARG A 122 -1.81 27.54 -31.91
C ARG A 122 -2.03 26.03 -31.99
N LEU A 123 -2.60 25.53 -33.08
CA LEU A 123 -2.77 24.09 -33.29
C LEU A 123 -1.42 23.38 -33.40
N GLU A 124 -0.47 23.96 -34.11
CA GLU A 124 0.88 23.43 -34.25
C GLU A 124 1.64 23.44 -32.91
N GLU A 125 1.56 24.53 -32.14
CA GLU A 125 2.14 24.62 -30.80
C GLU A 125 1.58 23.56 -29.84
N LEU A 126 0.26 23.38 -29.83
CA LEU A 126 -0.40 22.37 -29.00
C LEU A 126 0.01 20.96 -29.43
N GLN A 127 0.10 20.71 -30.74
CA GLN A 127 0.54 19.41 -31.28
C GLN A 127 2.00 19.10 -30.89
N ASN A 128 2.89 20.08 -30.99
CA ASN A 128 4.29 19.94 -30.58
C ASN A 128 4.41 19.71 -29.07
N THR A 129 3.61 20.41 -28.27
CA THR A 129 3.55 20.21 -26.81
C THR A 129 3.07 18.79 -26.46
N ILE A 130 2.03 18.30 -27.14
CA ILE A 130 1.54 16.92 -26.97
C ILE A 130 2.63 15.91 -27.33
N HIS A 131 3.38 16.15 -28.41
CA HIS A 131 4.48 15.27 -28.80
C HIS A 131 5.56 15.20 -27.71
N GLN A 132 6.04 16.36 -27.23
CA GLN A 132 7.03 16.43 -26.14
C GLN A 132 6.54 15.76 -24.85
N LEU A 133 5.26 15.95 -24.48
CA LEU A 133 4.70 15.31 -23.30
C LEU A 133 4.64 13.78 -23.45
N ASN A 134 4.41 13.26 -24.66
CA ASN A 134 4.45 11.82 -24.90
C ASN A 134 5.86 11.26 -24.80
N GLU A 135 6.88 11.94 -25.34
CA GLU A 135 8.29 11.53 -25.18
C GLU A 135 8.69 11.51 -23.70
N ASN A 136 8.35 12.56 -22.96
CA ASN A 136 8.58 12.65 -21.53
C ASN A 136 7.88 11.52 -20.75
N ARG A 137 6.69 11.08 -21.20
CA ARG A 137 5.98 9.93 -20.62
C ARG A 137 6.73 8.63 -20.86
N GLU A 138 7.27 8.43 -22.06
CA GLU A 138 8.04 7.24 -22.41
C GLU A 138 9.33 7.15 -21.57
N GLU A 139 10.01 8.26 -21.36
CA GLU A 139 11.23 8.30 -20.53
C GLU A 139 10.93 7.96 -19.06
N LEU A 140 9.86 8.53 -18.50
CA LEU A 140 9.40 8.16 -17.15
C LEU A 140 9.05 6.68 -17.07
N SER A 141 8.31 6.16 -18.05
CA SER A 141 7.93 4.74 -18.10
C SER A 141 9.17 3.84 -18.18
N SER A 142 10.18 4.22 -18.96
CA SER A 142 11.45 3.52 -19.07
C SER A 142 12.16 3.42 -17.72
N MET A 143 12.37 4.56 -17.04
CA MET A 143 13.00 4.59 -15.71
C MET A 143 12.21 3.81 -14.66
N MET A 144 10.88 3.92 -14.68
CA MET A 144 9.99 3.18 -13.78
C MET A 144 10.12 1.67 -13.99
N ASN A 145 10.06 1.22 -15.25
CA ASN A 145 10.22 -0.19 -15.61
C ASN A 145 11.61 -0.74 -15.25
N ALA A 146 12.66 0.05 -15.50
CA ALA A 146 14.03 -0.32 -15.15
C ALA A 146 14.19 -0.50 -13.63
N THR A 147 13.66 0.44 -12.84
CA THR A 147 13.71 0.36 -11.36
C THR A 147 12.89 -0.82 -10.84
N PHE A 148 11.72 -1.06 -11.41
CA PHE A 148 10.87 -2.19 -11.02
C PHE A 148 11.55 -3.53 -11.30
N ARG A 149 12.06 -3.72 -12.52
CA ARG A 149 12.72 -4.97 -12.93
C ARG A 149 14.08 -5.16 -12.26
N GLY A 150 14.89 -4.11 -12.20
CA GLY A 150 16.26 -4.16 -11.67
C GLY A 150 16.34 -4.21 -10.15
N VAL A 151 15.41 -3.59 -9.43
CA VAL A 151 15.43 -3.51 -7.97
C VAL A 151 14.25 -4.26 -7.35
N PHE A 152 13.01 -3.82 -7.62
CA PHE A 152 11.85 -4.32 -6.88
C PHE A 152 11.69 -5.84 -7.00
N VAL A 153 11.71 -6.40 -8.21
CA VAL A 153 11.53 -7.86 -8.47
C VAL A 153 12.58 -8.73 -7.77
N HIS A 154 13.75 -8.18 -7.47
CA HIS A 154 14.80 -8.89 -6.75
C HIS A 154 14.70 -8.69 -5.24
N ARG A 155 14.28 -7.50 -4.79
CA ARG A 155 14.35 -7.08 -3.39
C ARG A 155 13.06 -7.28 -2.58
N TYR A 156 11.88 -7.37 -3.20
CA TYR A 156 10.64 -7.75 -2.48
C TYR A 156 10.74 -9.14 -1.82
N ARG A 157 11.68 -9.98 -2.30
CA ARG A 157 12.02 -11.32 -1.81
C ARG A 157 13.42 -11.41 -1.19
N ASP A 158 13.96 -10.30 -0.69
CA ASP A 158 15.25 -10.27 0.00
C ASP A 158 15.25 -11.18 1.25
N ARG A 159 16.44 -11.61 1.68
CA ARG A 159 16.61 -12.33 2.96
C ARG A 159 16.21 -11.45 4.15
N LEU A 160 16.36 -10.13 4.04
CA LEU A 160 16.09 -9.18 5.11
C LEU A 160 14.62 -8.72 5.10
N PRO A 161 13.85 -8.93 6.18
CA PRO A 161 12.45 -8.53 6.24
C PRO A 161 12.24 -7.02 6.11
N GLU A 162 13.18 -6.20 6.58
CA GLU A 162 13.06 -4.73 6.50
C GLU A 162 13.10 -4.24 5.06
N ILE A 163 13.89 -4.90 4.20
CA ILE A 163 13.94 -4.62 2.76
C ILE A 163 12.64 -5.06 2.10
N ARG A 164 12.17 -6.28 2.40
CA ARG A 164 10.91 -6.79 1.84
C ARG A 164 9.72 -5.89 2.21
N ALA A 165 9.64 -5.48 3.48
CA ALA A 165 8.61 -4.56 3.95
C ALA A 165 8.68 -3.21 3.22
N ALA A 166 9.87 -2.61 3.07
CA ALA A 166 10.02 -1.35 2.35
C ALA A 166 9.59 -1.44 0.88
N CYS A 167 9.89 -2.54 0.18
CA CYS A 167 9.41 -2.75 -1.19
C CYS A 167 7.87 -2.81 -1.24
N ILE A 168 7.26 -3.53 -0.29
CA ILE A 168 5.81 -3.77 -0.27
C ILE A 168 5.04 -2.51 0.16
N GLU A 169 5.62 -1.72 1.06
CA GLU A 169 5.13 -0.38 1.38
C GLU A 169 5.01 0.49 0.12
N GLU A 170 6.12 0.63 -0.62
CA GLU A 170 6.12 1.50 -1.80
C GLU A 170 5.28 0.93 -2.95
N LEU A 171 5.20 -0.39 -3.12
CA LEU A 171 4.26 -0.99 -4.07
C LEU A 171 2.81 -0.59 -3.78
N GLY A 172 2.40 -0.62 -2.51
CA GLY A 172 1.08 -0.16 -2.08
C GLY A 172 0.83 1.31 -2.44
N VAL A 173 1.85 2.15 -2.30
CA VAL A 173 1.79 3.56 -2.71
C VAL A 173 1.60 3.67 -4.23
N TRP A 174 2.38 2.97 -5.05
CA TRP A 174 2.29 3.07 -6.51
C TRP A 174 0.92 2.61 -7.04
N LEU A 175 0.42 1.49 -6.51
CA LEU A 175 -0.90 0.96 -6.82
C LEU A 175 -2.02 1.97 -6.56
N LYS A 176 -1.89 2.75 -5.48
CA LYS A 176 -2.86 3.78 -5.11
C LYS A 176 -2.67 5.09 -5.89
N THR A 177 -1.43 5.50 -6.15
CA THR A 177 -1.11 6.80 -6.74
C THR A 177 -1.32 6.82 -8.25
N ASN A 178 -1.00 5.74 -8.96
CA ASN A 178 -1.18 5.66 -10.41
C ASN A 178 -1.85 4.32 -10.79
N PRO A 179 -3.14 4.15 -10.47
CA PRO A 179 -3.81 2.88 -10.63
C PRO A 179 -3.97 2.45 -12.10
N GLU A 180 -3.96 3.40 -13.05
CA GLU A 180 -4.02 3.09 -14.49
C GLU A 180 -2.83 2.27 -14.96
N ASP A 181 -1.62 2.57 -14.48
CA ASP A 181 -0.41 1.82 -14.86
C ASP A 181 -0.13 0.64 -13.92
N PHE A 182 -0.47 0.78 -12.63
CA PHE A 182 -0.04 -0.17 -11.59
C PHE A 182 -1.14 -1.12 -11.10
N LEU A 183 -2.42 -0.70 -11.04
CA LEU A 183 -3.48 -1.50 -10.42
C LEU A 183 -3.99 -2.59 -11.38
N ASN A 184 -3.17 -3.59 -11.59
CA ASN A 184 -3.44 -4.78 -12.40
C ASN A 184 -2.75 -6.02 -11.80
N ASP A 185 -3.12 -7.21 -12.29
CA ASP A 185 -2.59 -8.50 -11.82
C ASP A 185 -1.06 -8.62 -11.90
N GLY A 186 -0.44 -7.90 -12.84
CA GLY A 186 1.01 -7.85 -13.01
C GLY A 186 1.74 -7.39 -11.75
N TYR A 187 1.12 -6.49 -10.99
CA TYR A 187 1.65 -5.92 -9.75
C TYR A 187 0.96 -6.47 -8.50
N LEU A 188 -0.36 -6.67 -8.52
CA LEU A 188 -1.12 -7.17 -7.36
C LEU A 188 -0.63 -8.53 -6.87
N LYS A 189 -0.14 -9.39 -7.77
CA LYS A 189 0.43 -10.70 -7.39
C LYS A 189 1.53 -10.61 -6.33
N TYR A 190 2.29 -9.52 -6.28
CA TYR A 190 3.35 -9.35 -5.29
C TYR A 190 2.79 -9.13 -3.89
N LEU A 191 1.69 -8.38 -3.74
CA LEU A 191 0.96 -8.31 -2.46
C LEU A 191 0.41 -9.69 -2.08
N GLY A 192 -0.20 -10.38 -3.04
CA GLY A 192 -0.79 -11.71 -2.83
C GLY A 192 0.22 -12.74 -2.32
N TRP A 193 1.41 -12.79 -2.91
CA TRP A 193 2.51 -13.65 -2.42
C TRP A 193 3.04 -13.22 -1.05
N THR A 194 3.06 -11.91 -0.79
CA THR A 194 3.59 -11.35 0.46
C THR A 194 2.69 -11.63 1.67
N LEU A 195 1.39 -11.90 1.48
CA LEU A 195 0.52 -12.41 2.54
C LEU A 195 1.03 -13.72 3.18
N PHE A 196 1.90 -14.47 2.49
CA PHE A 196 2.52 -15.71 2.97
C PHE A 196 3.92 -15.52 3.59
N ASP A 197 4.39 -14.29 3.72
CA ASP A 197 5.71 -14.01 4.29
C ASP A 197 5.84 -14.57 5.71
N LYS A 198 7.03 -15.06 6.06
CA LYS A 198 7.27 -15.68 7.36
C LYS A 198 7.38 -14.65 8.49
N GLN A 199 7.73 -13.41 8.17
CA GLN A 199 8.02 -12.35 9.14
C GLN A 199 6.79 -11.44 9.32
N CYS A 200 6.40 -11.20 10.58
CA CYS A 200 5.22 -10.37 10.87
C CYS A 200 5.28 -8.94 10.33
N PRO A 201 6.43 -8.21 10.31
CA PRO A 201 6.43 -6.83 9.82
C PRO A 201 6.13 -6.73 8.33
N VAL A 202 6.48 -7.78 7.57
CA VAL A 202 6.23 -7.84 6.12
C VAL A 202 4.76 -8.12 5.83
N ARG A 203 4.14 -9.07 6.57
CA ARG A 203 2.69 -9.32 6.47
C ARG A 203 1.88 -8.11 6.89
N LEU A 204 2.28 -7.45 7.98
CA LEU A 204 1.64 -6.22 8.48
C LEU A 204 1.64 -5.13 7.40
N GLN A 205 2.79 -4.92 6.75
CA GLN A 205 2.92 -3.92 5.69
C GLN A 205 2.06 -4.26 4.48
N CYS A 206 1.99 -5.55 4.10
CA CYS A 206 1.14 -6.00 3.01
C CYS A 206 -0.35 -5.75 3.28
N VAL A 207 -0.81 -6.05 4.50
CA VAL A 207 -2.21 -5.84 4.90
C VAL A 207 -2.56 -4.36 4.88
N ARG A 208 -1.66 -3.48 5.36
CA ARG A 208 -1.85 -2.01 5.30
C ARG A 208 -1.89 -1.48 3.88
N ALA A 209 -1.04 -2.00 2.99
CA ALA A 209 -1.10 -1.66 1.57
C ALA A 209 -2.47 -2.03 0.98
N LEU A 210 -2.97 -3.24 1.25
CA LEU A 210 -4.30 -3.68 0.80
C LEU A 210 -5.42 -2.80 1.38
N GLN A 211 -5.40 -2.49 2.67
CA GLN A 211 -6.38 -1.59 3.29
C GLN A 211 -6.44 -0.25 2.54
N GLY A 212 -5.29 0.32 2.18
CA GLY A 212 -5.22 1.56 1.41
C GLY A 212 -5.87 1.48 0.02
N LEU A 213 -5.95 0.29 -0.58
CA LEU A 213 -6.63 0.04 -1.85
C LEU A 213 -8.13 -0.20 -1.67
N TYR A 214 -8.56 -1.01 -0.70
CA TYR A 214 -9.99 -1.28 -0.45
C TYR A 214 -10.75 -0.08 0.14
N GLN A 215 -10.03 0.93 0.66
CA GLN A 215 -10.63 2.22 1.02
C GLN A 215 -11.15 2.99 -0.20
N GLU A 216 -10.58 2.77 -1.38
CA GLU A 216 -10.95 3.47 -2.62
C GLU A 216 -12.03 2.68 -3.36
N LYS A 217 -13.28 3.16 -3.31
CA LYS A 217 -14.43 2.46 -3.91
C LYS A 217 -14.29 2.22 -5.41
N GLU A 218 -13.59 3.10 -6.11
CA GLU A 218 -13.32 2.99 -7.55
C GLU A 218 -12.36 1.84 -7.89
N PHE A 219 -11.64 1.29 -6.90
CA PHE A 219 -10.67 0.23 -7.12
C PHE A 219 -11.27 -1.17 -6.97
N ILE A 220 -12.43 -1.30 -6.34
CA ILE A 220 -13.02 -2.59 -5.97
C ILE A 220 -13.17 -3.52 -7.19
N GLY A 221 -13.73 -3.03 -8.30
CA GLY A 221 -13.87 -3.87 -9.52
C GLY A 221 -12.54 -4.39 -10.08
N ARG A 222 -11.41 -3.70 -9.83
CA ARG A 222 -10.07 -4.17 -10.21
C ARG A 222 -9.45 -5.14 -9.18
N LEU A 223 -10.02 -5.24 -7.99
CA LEU A 223 -9.56 -6.10 -6.90
C LEU A 223 -10.31 -7.43 -6.84
N GLU A 224 -11.47 -7.59 -7.49
CA GLU A 224 -12.30 -8.80 -7.45
C GLU A 224 -11.54 -10.11 -7.61
N LEU A 225 -10.71 -10.21 -8.67
CA LEU A 225 -9.94 -11.42 -8.94
C LEU A 225 -8.88 -11.66 -7.86
N PHE A 226 -8.26 -10.60 -7.35
CA PHE A 226 -7.31 -10.67 -6.25
C PHE A 226 -8.00 -11.13 -4.96
N THR A 227 -9.14 -10.53 -4.61
CA THR A 227 -9.95 -10.89 -3.44
C THR A 227 -10.34 -12.35 -3.51
N SER A 228 -10.96 -12.78 -4.60
CA SER A 228 -11.40 -14.17 -4.81
C SER A 228 -10.26 -15.17 -4.63
N ARG A 229 -9.08 -14.87 -5.17
CA ARG A 229 -7.91 -15.73 -5.10
C ARG A 229 -7.27 -15.82 -3.70
N PHE A 230 -7.21 -14.71 -2.97
CA PHE A 230 -6.47 -14.62 -1.71
C PHE A 230 -7.36 -14.52 -0.46
N LYS A 231 -8.70 -14.55 -0.61
CA LYS A 231 -9.65 -14.45 0.51
C LYS A 231 -9.43 -15.48 1.60
N GLU A 232 -9.28 -16.76 1.23
CA GLU A 232 -8.98 -17.83 2.20
C GLU A 232 -7.71 -17.55 2.99
N ARG A 233 -6.68 -16.99 2.33
CA ARG A 233 -5.45 -16.60 3.02
C ARG A 233 -5.71 -15.46 3.99
N MET A 234 -6.44 -14.42 3.58
CA MET A 234 -6.77 -13.29 4.45
C MET A 234 -7.61 -13.75 5.66
N LEU A 235 -8.61 -14.60 5.45
CA LEU A 235 -9.42 -15.20 6.53
C LEU A 235 -8.56 -15.98 7.51
N SER A 236 -7.61 -16.79 7.03
CA SER A 236 -6.69 -17.52 7.93
C SER A 236 -5.82 -16.61 8.80
N MET A 237 -5.56 -15.37 8.36
CA MET A 237 -4.70 -14.41 9.06
C MET A 237 -5.42 -13.67 10.20
N VAL A 238 -6.73 -13.86 10.40
CA VAL A 238 -7.40 -13.37 11.62
C VAL A 238 -6.89 -14.09 12.89
N LEU A 239 -6.23 -15.24 12.70
CA LEU A 239 -5.52 -16.00 13.71
C LEU A 239 -4.00 -15.95 13.50
N ASP A 240 -3.48 -14.86 12.92
CA ASP A 240 -2.04 -14.68 12.79
C ASP A 240 -1.33 -14.80 14.15
N LYS A 241 -0.11 -15.35 14.14
CA LYS A 241 0.70 -15.51 15.36
C LYS A 241 1.01 -14.16 16.02
N ASP A 242 1.09 -13.12 15.21
CA ASP A 242 1.26 -11.76 15.66
C ASP A 242 -0.11 -11.06 15.78
N PRO A 243 -0.53 -10.64 16.98
CA PRO A 243 -1.85 -10.07 17.18
C PRO A 243 -2.04 -8.72 16.48
N ASP A 244 -0.97 -7.96 16.21
CA ASP A 244 -1.08 -6.69 15.48
C ASP A 244 -1.41 -6.95 14.01
N VAL A 245 -0.84 -8.01 13.42
CA VAL A 245 -1.22 -8.46 12.07
C VAL A 245 -2.68 -8.90 12.05
N ALA A 246 -3.12 -9.70 13.02
CA ALA A 246 -4.50 -10.17 13.10
C ALA A 246 -5.51 -9.01 13.21
N VAL A 247 -5.19 -7.97 14.00
CA VAL A 247 -6.01 -6.75 14.10
C VAL A 247 -6.17 -6.08 12.74
N GLU A 248 -5.08 -5.85 12.02
CA GLU A 248 -5.14 -5.19 10.71
C GLU A 248 -5.87 -6.04 9.66
N VAL A 249 -5.77 -7.36 9.76
CA VAL A 249 -6.51 -8.29 8.89
C VAL A 249 -8.01 -8.18 9.13
N VAL A 250 -8.45 -8.12 10.39
CA VAL A 250 -9.89 -7.91 10.70
C VAL A 250 -10.37 -6.57 10.15
N ASN A 251 -9.56 -5.51 10.26
CA ASN A 251 -9.86 -4.21 9.66
C ASN A 251 -9.94 -4.27 8.12
N LEU A 252 -9.04 -5.02 7.47
CA LEU A 252 -9.08 -5.26 6.03
C LEU A 252 -10.35 -6.00 5.61
N LEU A 253 -10.71 -7.07 6.34
CA LEU A 253 -11.91 -7.85 6.08
C LEU A 253 -13.19 -7.03 6.31
N LEU A 254 -13.18 -6.06 7.23
CA LEU A 254 -14.27 -5.10 7.36
C LEU A 254 -14.42 -4.23 6.10
N LEU A 255 -13.32 -3.74 5.52
CA LEU A 255 -13.37 -2.97 4.26
C LEU A 255 -13.94 -3.83 3.12
N ILE A 256 -13.51 -5.09 3.02
CA ILE A 256 -14.02 -6.04 2.02
C ILE A 256 -15.52 -6.33 2.26
N GLN A 257 -15.95 -6.47 3.51
CA GLN A 257 -17.35 -6.70 3.87
C GLN A 257 -18.28 -5.54 3.47
N GLN A 258 -17.76 -4.31 3.40
CA GLN A 258 -18.52 -3.13 3.00
C GLN A 258 -18.76 -3.05 1.48
N SER A 259 -18.08 -3.89 0.69
CA SER A 259 -18.29 -4.01 -0.75
C SER A 259 -19.52 -4.88 -1.06
N PRO A 260 -20.52 -4.38 -1.81
CA PRO A 260 -21.78 -5.12 -2.06
C PRO A 260 -21.60 -6.47 -2.77
N GLU A 261 -20.61 -6.57 -3.65
CA GLU A 261 -20.40 -7.74 -4.52
C GLU A 261 -19.29 -8.67 -3.99
N GLU A 262 -18.35 -8.14 -3.21
CA GLU A 262 -17.20 -8.87 -2.66
C GLU A 262 -17.32 -9.21 -1.17
N GLY A 263 -18.47 -8.92 -0.57
CA GLY A 263 -18.72 -9.16 0.84
C GLY A 263 -18.46 -10.61 1.26
N LEU A 264 -18.08 -10.79 2.53
CA LEU A 264 -17.84 -12.11 3.08
C LEU A 264 -19.18 -12.84 3.28
N LYS A 265 -19.17 -14.14 3.01
CA LYS A 265 -20.28 -15.03 3.33
C LYS A 265 -20.45 -15.16 4.84
N GLU A 266 -21.63 -15.61 5.28
CA GLU A 266 -21.90 -15.76 6.72
C GLU A 266 -20.93 -16.76 7.40
N GLU A 267 -20.59 -17.86 6.72
CA GLU A 267 -19.61 -18.84 7.19
C GLU A 267 -18.20 -18.24 7.34
N GLU A 268 -17.82 -17.38 6.40
CA GLU A 268 -16.54 -16.67 6.41
C GLU A 268 -16.50 -15.67 7.58
N CYS A 269 -17.59 -14.95 7.82
CA CYS A 269 -17.73 -14.04 8.97
C CYS A 269 -17.68 -14.78 10.32
N GLY A 270 -18.12 -16.05 10.35
CA GLY A 270 -18.00 -16.93 11.52
C GLY A 270 -16.58 -17.10 12.05
N HIS A 271 -15.54 -16.85 11.22
CA HIS A 271 -14.14 -16.86 11.65
C HIS A 271 -13.76 -15.64 12.50
N ILE A 272 -14.51 -14.53 12.35
CA ILE A 272 -14.22 -13.24 13.01
C ILE A 272 -15.04 -13.10 14.31
N TYR A 273 -16.28 -13.60 14.33
CA TYR A 273 -17.18 -13.39 15.48
C TYR A 273 -16.62 -13.85 16.82
N PRO A 274 -15.96 -15.02 16.95
CA PRO A 274 -15.40 -15.46 18.23
C PRO A 274 -14.27 -14.56 18.76
N LEU A 275 -13.66 -13.74 17.89
CA LEU A 275 -12.52 -12.90 18.25
C LEU A 275 -12.91 -11.75 19.19
N VAL A 276 -14.20 -11.43 19.37
CA VAL A 276 -14.66 -10.51 20.43
C VAL A 276 -14.29 -10.99 21.84
N TYR A 277 -14.06 -12.30 22.01
CA TYR A 277 -13.61 -12.91 23.25
C TYR A 277 -12.08 -13.07 23.32
N ALA A 278 -11.34 -12.57 22.32
CA ALA A 278 -9.89 -12.67 22.31
C ALA A 278 -9.28 -11.95 23.53
N SER A 279 -8.23 -12.55 24.10
CA SER A 279 -7.50 -11.94 25.23
C SER A 279 -6.78 -10.64 24.81
N HIS A 280 -6.41 -10.53 23.53
CA HIS A 280 -5.83 -9.31 22.98
C HIS A 280 -6.91 -8.25 22.76
N ARG A 281 -6.85 -7.15 23.53
CA ARG A 281 -7.87 -6.09 23.51
C ARG A 281 -8.05 -5.46 22.13
N GLY A 282 -6.97 -5.22 21.40
CA GLY A 282 -7.05 -4.64 20.06
C GLY A 282 -7.83 -5.54 19.09
N LEU A 283 -7.63 -6.86 19.19
CA LEU A 283 -8.29 -7.83 18.31
C LEU A 283 -9.77 -7.97 18.67
N ALA A 284 -10.09 -8.03 19.96
CA ALA A 284 -11.48 -8.02 20.42
C ALA A 284 -12.22 -6.75 19.98
N SER A 285 -11.56 -5.59 20.05
CA SER A 285 -12.12 -4.31 19.60
C SER A 285 -12.36 -4.30 18.08
N ALA A 286 -11.41 -4.76 17.28
CA ALA A 286 -11.55 -4.83 15.83
C ALA A 286 -12.69 -5.78 15.41
N ALA A 287 -12.80 -6.94 16.05
CA ALA A 287 -13.90 -7.88 15.82
C ALA A 287 -15.27 -7.29 16.22
N GLY A 288 -15.32 -6.55 17.34
CA GLY A 288 -16.53 -5.83 17.76
C GLY A 288 -16.96 -4.79 16.74
N ALA A 289 -16.00 -4.01 16.20
CA ALA A 289 -16.25 -3.06 15.13
C ALA A 289 -16.74 -3.74 13.84
N PHE A 290 -16.17 -4.89 13.47
CA PHE A 290 -16.63 -5.68 12.33
C PHE A 290 -18.11 -6.06 12.46
N ILE A 291 -18.49 -6.64 13.59
CA ILE A 291 -19.87 -7.06 13.88
C ILE A 291 -20.80 -5.85 13.87
N TYR A 292 -20.44 -4.78 14.57
CA TYR A 292 -21.25 -3.56 14.65
C TYR A 292 -21.59 -3.03 13.26
N ASN A 293 -20.57 -2.85 12.41
CA ASN A 293 -20.74 -2.31 11.06
C ASN A 293 -21.56 -3.25 10.15
N LYS A 294 -21.34 -4.56 10.23
CA LYS A 294 -22.11 -5.53 9.45
C LYS A 294 -23.60 -5.43 9.72
N TYR A 295 -24.01 -5.31 10.98
CA TYR A 295 -25.43 -5.31 11.35
C TYR A 295 -26.08 -3.91 11.38
N THR A 296 -25.30 -2.82 11.45
CA THR A 296 -25.84 -1.45 11.27
C THR A 296 -26.13 -1.10 9.83
N LEU A 297 -25.37 -1.63 8.86
CA LEU A 297 -25.60 -1.36 7.44
C LEU A 297 -26.86 -2.03 6.88
N ILE A 298 -27.41 -3.02 7.59
CA ILE A 298 -28.56 -3.83 7.13
C ILE A 298 -29.91 -3.29 7.67
N SER A 299 -29.93 -2.40 8.68
CA SER A 299 -31.17 -1.87 9.26
C SER A 299 -31.06 -0.38 9.66
N PRO A 300 -31.90 0.53 9.12
CA PRO A 300 -31.95 1.93 9.52
C PRO A 300 -32.77 2.18 10.80
N PHE A 301 -33.27 1.14 11.49
CA PHE A 301 -34.03 1.31 12.73
C PHE A 301 -33.12 1.43 13.96
N PRO A 302 -33.45 2.32 14.93
CA PRO A 302 -32.65 2.49 16.15
C PRO A 302 -32.63 1.15 16.90
N PHE A 303 -31.42 0.62 17.12
CA PHE A 303 -31.10 -0.66 17.76
C PHE A 303 -32.14 -1.14 18.78
N TYR A 304 -33.01 -2.03 18.33
CA TYR A 304 -33.59 -3.08 19.14
C TYR A 304 -33.36 -4.38 18.36
N MET A 305 -32.28 -5.10 18.67
CA MET A 305 -32.26 -6.57 18.87
C MET A 305 -30.99 -7.32 18.46
N LEU A 306 -30.61 -8.21 19.37
CA LEU A 306 -30.08 -9.57 19.18
C LEU A 306 -28.69 -9.76 18.53
N ILE A 307 -27.70 -9.84 19.40
CA ILE A 307 -26.56 -10.76 19.21
C ILE A 307 -26.92 -12.05 19.98
N ALA A 308 -27.40 -13.08 19.28
CA ALA A 308 -27.59 -14.41 19.85
C ALA A 308 -26.32 -15.24 19.65
N PHE A 309 -25.64 -15.60 20.74
CA PHE A 309 -24.55 -16.58 20.74
C PHE A 309 -25.09 -17.95 21.17
N TYR A 310 -24.78 -18.98 20.40
CA TYR A 310 -25.11 -20.38 20.69
C TYR A 310 -23.93 -21.06 21.38
N ILE A 311 -24.04 -21.35 22.68
CA ILE A 311 -23.18 -22.32 23.38
C ILE A 311 -24.09 -23.18 24.27
N GLN A 312 -24.03 -24.49 24.03
CA GLN A 312 -24.54 -25.61 24.83
C GLN A 312 -25.78 -25.33 25.72
N SER A 313 -26.93 -25.67 25.15
CA SER A 313 -28.08 -26.30 25.82
C SER A 313 -29.03 -25.45 26.68
N GLU A 314 -28.87 -24.14 26.82
CA GLU A 314 -29.95 -23.27 27.36
C GLU A 314 -30.10 -21.95 26.60
N VAL A 315 -31.33 -21.67 26.18
CA VAL A 315 -31.73 -20.41 25.53
C VAL A 315 -31.86 -19.34 26.61
N ILE A 316 -30.85 -18.48 26.76
CA ILE A 316 -30.93 -17.30 27.62
C ILE A 316 -31.09 -16.07 26.74
N VAL A 317 -32.33 -15.61 26.64
CA VAL A 317 -32.70 -14.31 26.08
C VAL A 317 -32.52 -13.27 27.20
N PHE A 318 -31.60 -12.32 27.05
CA PHE A 318 -31.60 -11.14 27.92
C PHE A 318 -32.78 -10.24 27.53
N TYR A 319 -33.88 -10.34 28.27
CA TYR A 319 -34.74 -9.20 28.59
C TYR A 319 -34.25 -8.58 29.90
N ALA A 320 -34.50 -7.29 30.12
CA ALA A 320 -34.43 -6.75 31.47
C ALA A 320 -35.40 -7.54 32.36
N PHE A 321 -34.88 -8.47 33.17
CA PHE A 321 -34.84 -8.39 34.64
C PHE A 321 -34.39 -9.73 35.25
N SER A 322 -33.69 -9.58 36.38
CA SER A 322 -33.42 -10.53 37.46
C SER A 322 -32.23 -11.51 37.36
N SER A 323 -31.31 -11.31 38.33
CA SER A 323 -30.36 -12.28 38.90
C SER A 323 -28.95 -12.41 38.26
N PRO A 324 -27.94 -12.92 39.00
CA PRO A 324 -26.99 -12.12 39.74
C PRO A 324 -25.55 -12.36 39.23
N CYS A 325 -25.31 -12.19 37.93
CA CYS A 325 -23.98 -12.36 37.33
C CYS A 325 -23.48 -11.07 36.67
N PHE A 326 -23.61 -9.96 37.41
CA PHE A 326 -23.29 -8.60 36.98
C PHE A 326 -21.76 -8.31 36.85
N LYS A 327 -20.87 -9.22 37.28
CA LYS A 327 -19.41 -8.99 37.30
C LYS A 327 -18.67 -9.33 36.00
N HIS A 328 -19.27 -10.09 35.07
CA HIS A 328 -18.65 -10.42 33.78
C HIS A 328 -19.16 -9.55 32.61
N ALA A 329 -20.37 -8.99 32.72
CA ALA A 329 -20.94 -8.04 31.75
C ALA A 329 -20.17 -6.70 31.68
N LEU A 330 -19.49 -6.30 32.77
CA LEU A 330 -18.72 -5.06 32.81
C LEU A 330 -17.48 -5.07 31.89
N LYS A 331 -17.02 -6.25 31.46
CA LYS A 331 -15.88 -6.39 30.54
C LYS A 331 -16.29 -6.16 29.08
N CYS A 332 -17.47 -6.61 28.67
CA CYS A 332 -18.02 -6.36 27.34
C CYS A 332 -18.54 -4.93 27.18
N ILE A 333 -19.21 -4.38 28.21
CA ILE A 333 -19.71 -2.99 28.17
C ILE A 333 -18.56 -1.97 28.23
N LYS A 334 -17.45 -2.23 28.96
CA LYS A 334 -16.27 -1.34 28.94
C LYS A 334 -15.53 -1.32 27.60
N ILE A 335 -15.70 -2.33 26.74
CA ILE A 335 -15.11 -2.36 25.41
C ILE A 335 -16.02 -1.65 24.40
N LEU A 336 -17.34 -1.79 24.55
CA LEU A 336 -18.35 -1.14 23.68
C LEU A 336 -18.62 0.35 24.03
N MET A 337 -18.36 0.80 25.28
CA MET A 337 -18.59 2.19 25.72
C MET A 337 -17.32 3.06 25.82
N CYS A 338 -16.18 2.60 25.31
CA CYS A 338 -14.96 3.42 25.18
C CYS A 338 -14.51 3.55 23.72
N LEU A 339 -15.47 3.87 22.84
CA LEU A 339 -15.21 4.66 21.64
C LEU A 339 -15.08 6.13 22.02
#